data_AF-A0AA88LIY6-F1
#
_entry.id   AF-A0AA88LIY6-F1
#
_cell.length_a   1.000
_cell.length_b   1.000
_cell.length_c   1.000
_cell.angle_alpha   90.00
_cell.angle_beta   90.00
_cell.angle_gamma   90.00
#
_symmetry.space_group_name_H-M   'P 1'
#
loop_
_entity.id
_entity.type
_entity.pdbx_description
1 polymer ?
#
loop_
_entity_poly.entity_id
_entity_poly.type
_entity_poly.pdbx_seq_one_letter_code
_entity_poly.pdbx_strand_id
1 'polypeptide(L)'
;MDFSKAIDMADHSVLLKKLRKDIESEKEKERGLPIIRMLLDITTSLGKQGLAIRGNYHEGGNYLELANLLLRRNTEMNQWMSKQNKPYVTSYLLGCSQNELIAIEGTDQAQRIVAEVNEPYFFGVFADGRPAVSPEERLAVGVRYVDYRRSR
;
A
#
# COMPACT_ATOMS: atom_id res chain seq x y z
N MET A 1 38.23 -13.69 -41.27
CA MET A 1 37.15 -13.06 -40.46
C MET A 1 37.82 -12.35 -39.32
N ASP A 2 37.50 -11.07 -39.14
CA ASP A 2 38.14 -10.20 -38.15
C ASP A 2 37.45 -10.38 -36.80
N PHE A 3 38.07 -11.17 -35.92
CA PHE A 3 37.48 -11.60 -34.64
C PHE A 3 37.23 -10.42 -33.67
N SER A 4 37.97 -9.32 -33.80
CA SER A 4 37.77 -8.12 -32.97
C SER A 4 36.40 -7.50 -33.22
N LYS A 5 35.97 -7.40 -34.49
CA LYS A 5 34.64 -6.88 -34.85
C LYS A 5 33.51 -7.75 -34.32
N ALA A 6 33.70 -9.07 -34.27
CA ALA A 6 32.70 -9.99 -33.75
C ALA A 6 32.50 -9.86 -32.23
N ILE A 7 33.58 -9.59 -31.48
CA ILE A 7 33.55 -9.34 -30.04
C ILE A 7 32.83 -8.01 -29.73
N ASP A 8 33.17 -6.94 -30.45
CA ASP A 8 32.51 -5.62 -30.30
C ASP A 8 31.01 -5.68 -30.63
N MET A 9 30.62 -6.45 -31.66
CA MET A 9 29.22 -6.67 -32.02
C MET A 9 28.45 -7.47 -30.95
N ALA A 10 29.11 -8.44 -30.31
CA ALA A 10 28.50 -9.24 -29.25
C ALA A 10 28.22 -8.38 -28.00
N ASP A 11 29.18 -7.54 -27.59
CA ASP A 11 29.05 -6.62 -26.45
C ASP A 11 27.96 -5.57 -26.69
N HIS A 12 27.89 -5.03 -27.90
CA HIS A 12 26.83 -4.09 -28.27
C HIS A 12 25.44 -4.76 -28.24
N SER A 13 25.33 -6.05 -28.59
CA SER A 13 24.07 -6.80 -28.50
C SER A 13 23.63 -7.04 -27.05
N VAL A 14 24.58 -7.27 -26.14
CA VAL A 14 24.32 -7.48 -24.71
C VAL A 14 23.83 -6.18 -24.08
N LEU A 15 24.48 -5.05 -24.39
CA LEU A 15 24.05 -3.72 -23.94
C LEU A 15 22.64 -3.38 -24.42
N LEU A 16 22.31 -3.64 -25.69
CA LEU A 16 20.96 -3.41 -26.22
C LEU A 16 19.90 -4.28 -25.53
N LYS A 17 20.21 -5.54 -25.23
CA LYS A 17 19.30 -6.43 -24.47
C LYS A 17 19.07 -5.89 -23.06
N LYS A 18 20.12 -5.41 -22.38
CA LYS A 18 20.01 -4.83 -21.04
C LYS A 18 19.16 -3.55 -21.07
N LEU A 19 19.46 -2.62 -21.98
CA LEU A 19 18.71 -1.38 -22.14
C LEU A 19 17.22 -1.64 -22.42
N ARG A 20 16.91 -2.60 -23.29
CA ARG A 20 15.52 -2.98 -23.58
C ARG A 20 14.80 -3.53 -22.35
N LYS A 21 15.49 -4.31 -21.52
CA LYS A 21 14.95 -4.84 -20.26
C LYS A 21 14.68 -3.72 -19.26
N ASP A 22 15.58 -2.75 -19.16
CA ASP A 22 15.43 -1.61 -18.25
C ASP A 22 14.25 -0.73 -18.67
N ILE A 23 14.12 -0.42 -19.97
CA ILE A 23 12.98 0.32 -20.53
C ILE A 23 11.66 -0.41 -20.27
N GLU A 24 11.61 -1.73 -20.47
CA GLU A 24 10.40 -2.51 -20.21
C GLU A 24 10.05 -2.51 -18.71
N SER A 25 11.05 -2.59 -17.84
CA SER A 25 10.84 -2.53 -16.39
C SER A 25 10.25 -1.20 -15.95
N GLU A 26 10.68 -0.09 -16.55
CA GLU A 26 10.17 1.23 -16.22
C GLU A 26 8.72 1.40 -16.68
N LYS A 27 8.41 0.94 -17.90
CA LYS A 27 7.02 0.91 -18.41
C LYS A 27 6.10 0.06 -17.54
N GLU A 28 6.59 -1.06 -17.00
CA GLU A 28 5.81 -1.91 -16.11
C GLU A 28 5.51 -1.20 -14.77
N LYS A 29 6.45 -0.40 -14.24
CA LYS A 29 6.24 0.46 -13.07
C LYS A 29 5.23 1.57 -13.36
N GLU A 30 5.37 2.25 -14.50
CA GLU A 30 4.44 3.31 -14.91
C GLU A 30 3.00 2.79 -15.03
N ARG A 31 2.81 1.57 -15.54
CA ARG A 31 1.51 0.88 -15.58
C ARG A 31 1.01 0.45 -14.20
N GLY A 32 1.92 0.02 -13.32
CA GLY A 32 1.58 -0.47 -11.99
C GLY A 32 1.22 0.63 -10.99
N LEU A 33 1.81 1.83 -11.13
CA LEU A 33 1.66 2.91 -10.17
C LEU A 33 0.19 3.36 -10.00
N PRO A 34 -0.62 3.58 -11.05
CA PRO A 34 -2.04 3.89 -10.91
C PRO A 34 -2.82 2.78 -10.19
N ILE A 35 -2.43 1.52 -10.38
CA ILE A 35 -3.10 0.36 -9.77
C ILE A 35 -2.82 0.31 -8.28
N ILE A 36 -1.55 0.47 -7.89
CA ILE A 36 -1.16 0.53 -6.47
C ILE A 36 -1.85 1.70 -5.78
N ARG A 37 -1.97 2.87 -6.44
CA ARG A 37 -2.72 4.01 -5.91
C ARG A 37 -4.19 3.66 -5.66
N MET A 38 -4.86 2.99 -6.59
CA MET A 38 -6.24 2.53 -6.36
C MET A 38 -6.36 1.59 -5.16
N LEU A 39 -5.41 0.67 -4.97
CA LEU A 39 -5.41 -0.23 -3.80
C LEU A 39 -5.17 0.53 -2.48
N LEU A 40 -4.33 1.57 -2.51
CA LEU A 40 -4.14 2.47 -1.39
C LEU A 40 -5.44 3.26 -1.11
N ASP A 41 -6.09 3.80 -2.13
CA ASP A 41 -7.34 4.55 -2.01
C ASP A 41 -8.46 3.72 -1.37
N ILE A 42 -8.55 2.42 -1.69
CA ILE A 42 -9.46 1.49 -1.01
C ILE A 42 -9.13 1.41 0.48
N THR A 43 -7.86 1.18 0.80
CA THR A 43 -7.37 1.09 2.19
C THR A 43 -7.69 2.36 2.99
N THR A 44 -7.36 3.53 2.43
CA THR A 44 -7.65 4.84 3.01
C THR A 44 -9.15 5.06 3.19
N SER A 45 -9.97 4.69 2.20
CA SER A 45 -11.42 4.87 2.27
C SER A 45 -12.06 4.01 3.36
N LEU A 46 -11.61 2.76 3.50
CA LEU A 46 -12.07 1.87 4.56
C LEU A 46 -11.62 2.36 5.94
N GLY A 47 -10.36 2.79 6.07
CA GLY A 47 -9.82 3.35 7.31
C GLY A 47 -10.58 4.60 7.77
N LYS A 48 -10.85 5.55 6.86
CA LYS A 48 -11.61 6.77 7.16
C LYS A 48 -13.04 6.49 7.62
N GLN A 49 -13.67 5.44 7.11
CA GLN A 49 -15.03 5.05 7.49
C GLN A 49 -15.06 4.15 8.73
N GLY A 50 -13.91 3.76 9.29
CA GLY A 50 -13.83 2.79 10.37
C GLY A 50 -14.31 1.38 9.97
N LEU A 51 -14.27 1.06 8.68
CA LEU A 51 -14.69 -0.24 8.16
C LEU A 51 -13.54 -1.24 8.26
N ALA A 52 -13.86 -2.48 8.62
CA ALA A 52 -12.89 -3.56 8.64
C ALA A 52 -12.30 -3.80 7.24
N ILE A 53 -10.97 -3.78 7.14
CA ILE A 53 -10.26 -4.02 5.87
C ILE A 53 -10.32 -5.52 5.51
N ARG A 54 -10.22 -6.39 6.53
CA ARG A 54 -10.28 -7.86 6.43
C ARG A 54 -11.53 -8.41 7.07
N GLY A 55 -12.00 -9.56 6.57
CA GLY A 55 -12.90 -10.44 7.28
C GLY A 55 -12.14 -11.55 8.02
N ASN A 56 -12.90 -12.51 8.53
CA ASN A 56 -12.38 -13.57 9.38
C ASN A 56 -11.68 -14.65 8.53
N TYR A 57 -10.52 -15.13 8.99
CA TYR A 57 -9.82 -16.29 8.42
C TYR A 57 -9.54 -16.23 6.91
N HIS A 58 -9.02 -15.09 6.43
CA HIS A 58 -8.54 -14.88 5.04
C HIS A 58 -9.60 -14.86 3.94
N GLU A 59 -10.87 -15.10 4.26
CA GLU A 59 -11.98 -15.10 3.30
C GLU A 59 -13.00 -14.02 3.64
N GLY A 60 -13.43 -13.31 2.59
CA GLY A 60 -14.31 -12.15 2.75
C GLY A 60 -13.59 -10.98 3.43
N GLY A 61 -13.78 -9.78 2.90
CA GLY A 61 -13.19 -8.57 3.46
C GLY A 61 -13.46 -7.40 2.54
N ASN A 62 -13.76 -6.24 3.11
CA ASN A 62 -14.19 -5.09 2.32
C ASN A 62 -13.12 -4.68 1.30
N TYR A 63 -11.83 -4.82 1.63
CA TYR A 63 -10.74 -4.55 0.70
C TYR A 63 -10.78 -5.48 -0.51
N LEU A 64 -10.92 -6.79 -0.28
CA LEU A 64 -10.89 -7.79 -1.35
C LEU A 64 -12.12 -7.65 -2.26
N GLU A 65 -13.30 -7.39 -1.70
CA GLU A 65 -14.52 -7.15 -2.46
C GLU A 65 -14.44 -5.91 -3.35
N LEU A 66 -13.92 -4.80 -2.80
CA LEU A 66 -13.72 -3.56 -3.57
C LEU A 66 -12.65 -3.73 -4.64
N ALA A 67 -11.53 -4.39 -4.33
CA ALA A 67 -10.48 -4.67 -5.31
C ALA A 67 -11.00 -5.56 -6.45
N ASN A 68 -11.76 -6.61 -6.12
CA ASN A 68 -12.39 -7.47 -7.11
C ASN A 68 -13.42 -6.72 -7.97
N LEU A 69 -14.18 -5.79 -7.37
CA LEU A 69 -15.11 -4.94 -8.10
C LEU A 69 -14.38 -4.07 -9.14
N LEU A 70 -13.26 -3.46 -8.76
CA LEU A 70 -12.43 -2.67 -9.67
C LEU A 70 -11.81 -3.53 -10.77
N LEU A 71 -11.30 -4.71 -10.43
CA LEU A 71 -10.75 -5.66 -11.40
C LEU A 71 -11.75 -6.08 -12.48
N ARG A 72 -13.02 -6.28 -12.10
CA ARG A 72 -14.09 -6.61 -13.04
C ARG A 72 -14.42 -5.48 -14.02
N ARG A 73 -14.13 -4.22 -13.64
CA ARG A 73 -14.46 -3.03 -14.43
C ARG A 73 -13.26 -2.43 -15.15
N ASN A 74 -12.04 -2.73 -14.71
CA ASN A 74 -10.80 -2.20 -15.27
C ASN A 74 -9.96 -3.34 -15.88
N THR A 75 -10.01 -3.46 -17.20
CA THR A 75 -9.30 -4.50 -17.96
C THR A 75 -7.78 -4.37 -17.85
N GLU A 76 -7.25 -3.16 -17.80
CA GLU A 76 -5.81 -2.89 -17.64
C GLU A 76 -5.32 -3.35 -16.26
N MET A 77 -6.05 -2.98 -15.20
CA MET A 77 -5.78 -3.43 -13.84
C MET A 77 -5.82 -4.96 -13.75
N ASN A 78 -6.82 -5.59 -14.36
CA ASN A 78 -6.95 -7.05 -14.35
C ASN A 78 -5.78 -7.75 -15.06
N GLN A 79 -5.38 -7.24 -16.23
CA GLN A 79 -4.23 -7.78 -16.97
C GLN A 79 -2.93 -7.61 -16.19
N TRP A 80 -2.68 -6.43 -15.62
CA TRP A 80 -1.47 -6.19 -14.84
C TRP A 80 -1.44 -7.04 -13.58
N MET A 81 -2.52 -7.10 -12.82
CA MET A 81 -2.62 -7.93 -11.60
C MET A 81 -2.45 -9.42 -11.91
N SER A 82 -3.00 -9.91 -13.03
CA SER A 82 -2.81 -11.29 -13.48
C SER A 82 -1.35 -11.59 -13.81
N LYS A 83 -0.61 -10.65 -14.40
CA LYS A 83 0.83 -10.78 -14.66
C LYS A 83 1.67 -10.79 -13.38
N GLN A 84 1.25 -10.06 -12.35
CA GLN A 84 1.93 -10.05 -11.05
C GLN A 84 1.62 -11.30 -10.22
N ASN A 85 0.48 -11.95 -10.46
CA ASN A 85 0.05 -13.16 -9.76
C ASN A 85 0.76 -14.42 -10.29
N LYS A 86 2.08 -14.51 -10.05
CA LYS A 86 2.91 -15.67 -10.41
C LYS A 86 2.95 -16.68 -9.25
N PRO A 87 3.15 -17.98 -9.54
CA PRO A 87 3.45 -18.96 -8.51
C PRO A 87 4.59 -18.46 -7.62
N TYR A 88 4.44 -18.57 -6.30
CA TYR A 88 5.42 -18.15 -5.29
C TYR A 88 5.69 -16.64 -5.21
N VAL A 89 4.88 -15.80 -5.86
CA VAL A 89 4.92 -14.34 -5.71
C VAL A 89 3.72 -13.87 -4.89
N THR A 90 3.99 -13.03 -3.90
CA THR A 90 2.96 -12.42 -3.07
C THR A 90 2.08 -11.49 -3.90
N SER A 91 0.79 -11.83 -4.02
CA SER A 91 -0.20 -10.98 -4.67
C SER A 91 -0.59 -9.78 -3.79
N TYR A 92 -0.84 -8.63 -4.42
CA TYR A 92 -1.34 -7.42 -3.75
C TYR A 92 -2.71 -7.59 -3.07
N LEU A 93 -3.40 -8.70 -3.35
CA LEU A 93 -4.68 -9.03 -2.71
C LEU A 93 -4.53 -9.85 -1.43
N LEU A 94 -3.37 -10.45 -1.18
CA LEU A 94 -3.14 -11.29 -0.01
C LEU A 94 -3.05 -10.49 1.29
N GLY A 95 -3.29 -11.17 2.41
CA GLY A 95 -3.25 -10.57 3.74
C GLY A 95 -1.91 -9.92 4.09
N CYS A 96 -0.78 -10.44 3.60
CA CYS A 96 0.53 -9.81 3.82
C CYS A 96 0.65 -8.44 3.13
N SER A 97 0.29 -8.33 1.85
CA SER A 97 0.26 -7.06 1.13
C SER A 97 -0.71 -6.06 1.78
N GLN A 98 -1.87 -6.55 2.24
CA GLN A 98 -2.80 -5.72 2.99
C GLN A 98 -2.18 -5.21 4.31
N ASN A 99 -1.32 -5.99 4.99
CA ASN A 99 -0.65 -5.52 6.21
C ASN A 99 0.29 -4.36 5.88
N GLU A 100 1.01 -4.45 4.77
CA GLU A 100 1.91 -3.38 4.32
C GLU A 100 1.13 -2.11 3.98
N LEU A 101 0.02 -2.22 3.24
CA LEU A 101 -0.83 -1.06 2.94
C LEU A 101 -1.38 -0.41 4.22
N ILE A 102 -1.83 -1.22 5.18
CA ILE A 102 -2.29 -0.73 6.50
C ILE A 102 -1.15 -0.03 7.24
N ALA A 103 0.05 -0.61 7.23
CA ALA A 103 1.20 -0.06 7.93
C ALA A 103 1.66 1.28 7.31
N ILE A 104 1.69 1.36 5.98
CA ILE A 104 2.04 2.59 5.25
C ILE A 104 1.03 3.69 5.57
N GLU A 105 -0.26 3.42 5.41
CA GLU A 105 -1.31 4.42 5.67
C GLU A 105 -1.35 4.79 7.16
N GLY A 106 -1.25 3.80 8.06
CA GLY A 106 -1.25 4.02 9.50
C GLY A 106 -0.06 4.88 9.94
N THR A 107 1.12 4.67 9.34
CA THR A 107 2.33 5.46 9.64
C THR A 107 2.19 6.89 9.15
N ASP A 108 1.74 7.11 7.90
CA ASP A 108 1.52 8.45 7.35
C ASP A 108 0.47 9.22 8.15
N GLN A 109 -0.65 8.59 8.49
CA GLN A 109 -1.70 9.21 9.32
C GLN A 109 -1.20 9.53 10.73
N ALA A 110 -0.44 8.62 11.37
CA ALA A 110 0.13 8.88 12.68
C ALA A 110 1.12 10.06 12.65
N GLN A 111 1.97 10.15 11.63
CA GLN A 111 2.90 11.27 11.46
C GLN A 111 2.17 12.60 11.29
N ARG A 112 1.08 12.62 10.51
CA ARG A 112 0.24 13.82 10.34
C ARG A 112 -0.42 14.23 11.65
N ILE A 113 -1.03 13.29 12.37
CA ILE A 113 -1.65 13.56 13.68
C ILE A 113 -0.60 14.11 14.66
N VAL A 114 0.59 13.53 14.71
CA VAL A 114 1.67 14.01 15.58
C VAL A 114 2.10 15.42 15.19
N ALA A 115 2.24 15.72 13.89
CA ALA A 115 2.53 17.07 13.43
C ALA A 115 1.43 18.06 13.84
N GLU A 116 0.16 17.67 13.69
CA GLU A 116 -0.99 18.49 14.08
C GLU A 116 -1.09 18.72 15.59
N VAL A 117 -0.82 17.70 16.41
CA VAL A 117 -0.84 17.79 17.88
C VAL A 117 0.31 18.64 18.42
N ASN A 118 1.43 18.70 17.71
CA ASN A 118 2.58 19.52 18.10
C ASN A 118 2.45 21.00 17.74
N GLU A 119 1.47 21.39 16.92
CA GLU A 119 1.19 22.80 16.60
C GLU A 119 0.54 23.59 17.75
N PRO A 120 -0.53 23.10 18.43
CA PRO A 120 -1.22 23.87 19.46
C PRO A 120 -0.51 23.89 20.81
N TYR A 121 -0.71 24.97 21.56
CA TYR A 121 -0.21 25.13 22.93
C TYR A 121 -0.86 24.20 23.95
N PHE A 122 -2.04 23.64 23.65
CA PHE A 122 -2.83 22.85 24.59
C PHE A 122 -3.32 21.55 23.95
N PHE A 123 -2.95 20.43 24.56
CA PHE A 123 -3.48 19.10 24.28
C PHE A 123 -3.77 18.37 25.60
N GLY A 124 -4.70 17.43 25.56
CA GLY A 124 -5.03 16.51 26.65
C GLY A 124 -4.89 15.07 26.19
N VAL A 125 -4.36 14.21 27.06
CA VAL A 125 -4.24 12.76 26.84
C VAL A 125 -5.13 12.05 27.84
N PHE A 126 -5.90 11.08 27.39
CA PHE A 126 -6.72 10.21 28.23
C PHE A 126 -6.39 8.74 27.92
N ALA A 127 -6.45 7.92 28.95
CA ALA A 127 -6.06 6.53 28.94
C ALA A 127 -7.19 5.73 29.60
N ASP A 128 -7.81 4.81 28.86
CA ASP A 128 -8.87 3.92 29.33
C ASP A 128 -8.38 2.47 29.31
N GLY A 129 -8.22 1.89 30.50
CA GLY A 129 -7.81 0.50 30.68
C GLY A 129 -9.04 -0.38 30.82
N ARG A 130 -9.18 -1.40 29.97
CA ARG A 130 -10.24 -2.40 30.09
C ARG A 130 -9.61 -3.74 30.49
N PRO A 131 -10.03 -4.35 31.61
CA PRO A 131 -9.61 -5.71 31.93
C PRO A 131 -10.11 -6.65 30.84
N ALA A 132 -9.18 -7.34 30.17
CA ALA A 132 -9.51 -8.28 29.11
C ALA A 132 -9.81 -9.67 29.68
N VAL A 133 -10.51 -10.48 28.88
CA VAL A 133 -10.72 -11.92 29.16
C VAL A 133 -9.44 -12.74 28.88
N SER A 134 -8.46 -12.16 28.16
CA SER A 134 -7.12 -12.72 27.95
C SER A 134 -6.11 -12.15 28.97
N PRO A 135 -4.90 -12.74 29.11
CA PRO A 135 -3.88 -12.25 30.04
C PRO A 135 -3.34 -10.84 29.71
N GLU A 136 -3.63 -10.31 28.53
CA GLU A 136 -3.09 -9.03 28.07
C GLU A 136 -4.05 -7.88 28.41
N GLU A 137 -3.57 -6.91 29.15
CA GLU A 137 -4.30 -5.70 29.46
C GLU A 137 -4.51 -4.85 28.19
N ARG A 138 -5.75 -4.42 27.94
CA ARG A 138 -6.07 -3.55 26.81
C ARG A 138 -6.11 -2.09 27.28
N LEU A 139 -5.20 -1.28 26.75
CA LEU A 139 -5.14 0.15 26.98
C LEU A 139 -5.55 0.93 25.72
N ALA A 140 -6.57 1.76 25.83
CA ALA A 140 -6.91 2.74 24.80
C ALA A 140 -6.36 4.11 25.21
N VAL A 141 -5.51 4.70 24.36
CA VAL A 141 -5.00 6.07 24.56
C VAL A 141 -5.64 6.98 23.52
N GLY A 142 -6.23 8.08 23.98
CA GLY A 142 -6.77 9.12 23.11
C GLY A 142 -6.13 10.47 23.38
N VAL A 143 -6.02 11.27 22.32
CA VAL A 143 -5.46 12.63 22.36
C VAL A 143 -6.53 13.60 21.88
N ARG A 144 -6.70 14.71 22.60
CA ARG A 144 -7.55 15.84 22.22
C ARG A 144 -6.68 17.09 22.16
N TYR A 145 -6.78 17.86 21.10
CA TYR A 145 -6.03 19.10 20.90
C TYR A 145 -6.93 20.17 20.31
N VAL A 146 -6.54 21.43 20.47
CA VAL A 146 -7.28 22.57 19.91
C VAL A 146 -6.76 22.85 18.50
N ASP A 147 -7.62 22.77 17.49
CA ASP A 147 -7.29 23.20 16.13
C ASP A 147 -7.69 24.67 15.91
N TYR A 148 -6.71 25.57 16.02
CA TYR A 148 -6.92 27.00 15.83
C TYR A 148 -7.17 27.40 14.37
N ARG A 149 -6.93 26.49 13.40
CA ARG A 149 -7.09 26.79 11.96
C ARG A 149 -8.55 26.72 11.51
N ARG A 150 -9.40 25.97 12.23
CA ARG A 150 -10.82 25.77 11.91
C ARG A 150 -11.79 26.65 12.69
N SER A 151 -11.32 27.51 13.60
CA SER A 151 -12.18 28.40 14.41
C SER A 151 -12.58 29.71 13.72
N ARG A 152 -12.81 29.70 12.39
CA ARG A 152 -13.40 30.82 11.64
C ARG A 152 -14.60 30.36 10.83
#